data_AF-A0A3A8LZ90-F1
#
_entry.id   AF-A0A3A8LZ90-F1
#
_cell.length_a   1.000
_cell.length_b   1.000
_cell.length_c   1.000
_cell.angle_alpha   90.00
_cell.angle_beta   90.00
_cell.angle_gamma   90.00
#
_symmetry.space_group_name_H-M   'P 1'
#
loop_
_entity.id
_entity.type
_entity.pdbx_description
1 polymer ?
#
loop_
_entity_poly.entity_id
_entity_poly.type
_entity_poly.pdbx_seq_one_letter_code
_entity_poly.pdbx_strand_id
1 'polypeptide(L)'
;MEARLDWNPIHALARQVLREGNPLVVTDDVRDLLLRTAREVALSDADVSNDASALTVLRECSRRITDGSNRLGDALHRRYHNEGKGDYDSARQEMRDVLSVEVVLLYREIAQGPLAGRHGRQAVTVGHANQTRQGRLSAPLTGFEAPPP
;
A
#
# COMPACT_ATOMS: atom_id res chain seq x y z
N MET A 1 -22.32 9.34 5.32
CA MET A 1 -21.96 7.95 5.06
C MET A 1 -20.54 7.98 4.51
N GLU A 2 -19.54 7.85 5.39
CA GLU A 2 -18.13 7.86 4.99
C GLU A 2 -17.89 6.62 4.15
N ALA A 3 -17.82 6.79 2.83
CA ALA A 3 -17.40 5.72 1.94
C ALA A 3 -15.96 5.38 2.34
N ARG A 4 -15.78 4.31 3.11
CA ARG A 4 -14.48 3.68 3.32
C ARG A 4 -13.85 3.51 1.94
N LEU A 5 -12.68 4.10 1.75
CA LEU A 5 -11.87 3.92 0.55
C LEU A 5 -11.73 2.42 0.28
N ASP A 6 -12.27 1.96 -0.83
CA ASP A 6 -12.15 0.57 -1.28
C ASP A 6 -11.29 0.53 -2.54
N TRP A 7 -10.03 0.09 -2.36
CA TRP A 7 -9.08 -0.08 -3.45
C TRP A 7 -9.05 -1.50 -4.01
N ASN A 8 -9.92 -2.40 -3.54
CA ASN A 8 -9.98 -3.74 -4.09
C ASN A 8 -10.31 -3.75 -5.60
N PRO A 9 -11.28 -2.95 -6.10
CA PRO A 9 -11.57 -2.90 -7.53
C PRO A 9 -10.38 -2.45 -8.39
N ILE A 10 -9.64 -1.43 -7.95
CA ILE A 10 -8.46 -0.96 -8.70
C ILE A 10 -7.31 -1.97 -8.63
N HIS A 11 -7.12 -2.68 -7.52
CA HIS A 11 -6.14 -3.76 -7.41
C HIS A 11 -6.48 -4.94 -8.31
N ALA A 12 -7.75 -5.34 -8.37
CA ALA A 12 -8.22 -6.40 -9.26
C ALA A 12 -7.96 -6.03 -10.72
N LEU A 13 -8.35 -4.81 -11.13
CA LEU A 13 -8.11 -4.31 -12.48
C LEU A 13 -6.60 -4.23 -12.81
N ALA A 14 -5.80 -3.69 -11.91
CA ALA A 14 -4.34 -3.60 -12.08
C ALA A 14 -3.70 -4.98 -12.21
N ARG A 15 -4.16 -5.97 -11.45
CA ARG A 15 -3.69 -7.36 -11.57
C ARG A 15 -4.01 -7.93 -12.95
N GLN A 16 -5.26 -7.83 -13.40
CA GLN A 16 -5.68 -8.37 -14.70
C GLN A 16 -4.91 -7.74 -15.86
N VAL A 17 -4.77 -6.41 -15.85
CA VAL A 17 -4.17 -5.68 -16.98
C VAL A 17 -2.63 -5.70 -16.92
N LEU A 18 -2.04 -5.41 -15.75
CA LEU A 18 -0.60 -5.19 -15.63
C LEU A 18 0.19 -6.49 -15.37
N ARG A 19 -0.42 -7.50 -14.75
CA ARG A 19 0.25 -8.77 -14.43
C ARG A 19 -0.18 -9.91 -15.34
N GLU A 20 -1.48 -10.02 -15.61
CA GLU A 20 -2.03 -11.13 -16.42
C GLU A 20 -2.04 -10.79 -17.92
N GLY A 21 -1.86 -9.51 -18.27
CA GLY A 21 -1.71 -9.06 -19.66
C GLY A 21 -3.04 -8.89 -20.40
N ASN A 22 -4.16 -8.86 -19.69
CA ASN A 22 -5.47 -8.64 -20.30
C ASN A 22 -5.55 -7.22 -20.89
N PRO A 23 -6.19 -7.02 -22.05
CA PRO A 23 -6.40 -5.70 -22.59
C PRO A 23 -7.29 -4.88 -21.64
N LEU A 24 -6.92 -3.62 -21.44
CA LEU A 24 -7.77 -2.66 -20.73
C LEU A 24 -8.89 -2.22 -21.67
N VAL A 25 -10.14 -2.47 -21.27
CA VAL A 25 -11.32 -1.97 -21.98
C VAL A 25 -11.88 -0.80 -21.18
N VAL A 26 -11.82 0.42 -21.74
CA VAL A 26 -12.33 1.62 -21.07
C VAL A 26 -13.84 1.72 -21.24
N THR A 27 -14.57 1.08 -20.33
CA THR A 27 -16.01 1.30 -20.12
C THR A 27 -16.23 2.52 -19.22
N ASP A 28 -17.46 3.02 -19.16
CA ASP A 28 -17.82 4.13 -18.25
C ASP A 28 -17.53 3.78 -16.78
N ASP A 29 -17.80 2.53 -16.37
CA ASP A 29 -17.47 2.07 -15.01
C ASP A 29 -15.96 2.07 -14.72
N VAL A 30 -15.14 1.63 -15.69
CA VAL A 30 -13.68 1.64 -15.58
C VAL A 30 -13.17 3.07 -15.53
N ARG A 31 -13.73 3.96 -16.36
CA ARG A 31 -13.41 5.39 -16.37
C ARG A 31 -13.70 6.02 -15.00
N ASP A 32 -14.88 5.77 -14.45
CA ASP A 32 -15.29 6.27 -13.15
C ASP A 32 -14.46 5.71 -12.01
N LEU A 33 -14.07 4.43 -12.08
CA LEU A 33 -13.15 3.82 -11.13
C LEU A 33 -11.78 4.52 -11.16
N LEU A 34 -11.19 4.67 -12.36
CA LEU A 34 -9.88 5.30 -12.53
C LEU A 34 -9.87 6.75 -12.05
N LEU A 35 -10.89 7.54 -12.40
CA LEU A 35 -10.99 8.95 -11.98
C LEU A 35 -11.21 9.10 -10.47
N ARG A 36 -12.03 8.23 -9.87
CA ARG A 36 -12.21 8.23 -8.41
C ARG A 36 -10.90 7.90 -7.71
N THR A 37 -10.25 6.79 -8.07
CA THR A 37 -8.97 6.42 -7.46
C THR A 37 -7.88 7.46 -7.71
N ALA A 38 -7.81 8.07 -8.90
CA ALA A 38 -6.86 9.14 -9.19
C ALA A 38 -6.96 10.29 -8.18
N ARG A 39 -8.19 10.73 -7.85
CA ARG A 39 -8.41 11.76 -6.82
C ARG A 39 -7.95 11.30 -5.43
N GLU A 40 -8.25 10.06 -5.07
CA GLU A 40 -7.85 9.47 -3.77
C GLU A 40 -6.33 9.39 -3.62
N VAL A 41 -5.60 9.15 -4.72
CA VAL A 41 -4.14 9.10 -4.73
C VAL A 41 -3.48 10.43 -5.11
N ALA A 42 -4.22 11.54 -5.07
CA ALA A 42 -3.77 12.89 -5.41
C ALA A 42 -3.17 13.03 -6.82
N LEU A 43 -3.70 12.30 -7.81
CA LEU A 43 -3.37 12.41 -9.23
C LEU A 43 -4.39 13.33 -9.91
N SER A 44 -4.03 14.60 -10.06
CA SER A 44 -4.93 15.66 -10.54
C SER A 44 -5.18 15.65 -12.05
N ASP A 45 -4.20 15.23 -12.85
CA ASP A 45 -4.24 15.29 -14.32
C ASP A 45 -4.52 13.91 -14.96
N ALA A 46 -5.47 13.16 -14.40
CA ALA A 46 -5.80 11.83 -14.90
C ALA A 46 -6.58 11.88 -16.23
N ASP A 47 -5.92 11.52 -17.32
CA ASP A 47 -6.55 11.38 -18.65
C ASP A 47 -6.98 9.94 -18.91
N VAL A 48 -8.29 9.73 -19.08
CA VAL A 48 -8.94 8.45 -19.36
C VAL A 48 -9.69 8.48 -20.69
N SER A 49 -9.28 9.35 -21.61
CA SER A 49 -9.95 9.55 -22.92
C SER A 49 -9.88 8.32 -23.83
N ASN A 50 -8.81 7.52 -23.72
CA ASN A 50 -8.61 6.29 -24.50
C ASN A 50 -7.88 5.21 -23.68
N ASP A 51 -7.76 4.01 -24.24
CA ASP A 51 -7.15 2.86 -23.55
C ASP A 51 -5.69 3.10 -23.13
N ALA A 52 -4.90 3.82 -23.95
CA ALA A 52 -3.49 4.09 -23.64
C ALA A 52 -3.33 5.11 -22.49
N SER A 53 -4.14 6.18 -22.50
CA SER A 53 -4.14 7.17 -21.43
C SER A 53 -4.69 6.55 -20.13
N ALA A 54 -5.78 5.78 -20.21
CA ALA A 54 -6.36 5.07 -19.08
C ALA A 54 -5.40 4.02 -18.49
N LEU A 55 -4.63 3.32 -19.32
CA LEU A 55 -3.59 2.41 -18.86
C LEU A 55 -2.49 3.14 -18.09
N THR A 56 -2.13 4.35 -18.52
CA THR A 56 -1.17 5.20 -17.83
C THR A 56 -1.70 5.61 -16.45
N VAL A 57 -2.97 6.02 -16.37
CA VAL A 57 -3.64 6.34 -15.10
C VAL A 57 -3.67 5.12 -14.18
N LEU A 58 -4.03 3.94 -14.69
CA LEU A 58 -4.06 2.69 -13.91
C LEU A 58 -2.69 2.36 -13.31
N ARG A 59 -1.61 2.50 -14.10
CA ARG A 59 -0.23 2.27 -13.62
C ARG A 59 0.15 3.23 -12.51
N GLU A 60 -0.14 4.52 -12.67
CA GLU A 60 0.22 5.50 -11.65
C GLU A 60 -0.62 5.36 -10.38
N CYS A 61 -1.91 5.07 -10.49
CA CYS A 61 -2.75 4.76 -9.34
C CYS A 61 -2.19 3.54 -8.58
N SER A 62 -1.92 2.43 -9.28
CA SER A 62 -1.37 1.22 -8.69
C SER A 62 0.00 1.47 -8.03
N ARG A 63 0.86 2.25 -8.68
CA ARG A 63 2.18 2.61 -8.15
C ARG A 63 2.06 3.45 -6.88
N ARG A 64 1.27 4.52 -6.88
CA ARG A 64 1.12 5.39 -5.70
C ARG A 64 0.53 4.66 -4.49
N ILE A 65 -0.45 3.78 -4.71
CA ILE A 65 -0.99 2.93 -3.64
C ILE A 65 0.10 2.00 -3.10
N THR A 66 0.85 1.33 -3.98
CA THR A 66 1.92 0.41 -3.55
C THR A 66 3.04 1.13 -2.82
N ASP A 67 3.52 2.25 -3.37
CA ASP A 67 4.60 3.06 -2.80
C ASP A 67 4.22 3.63 -1.43
N GLY A 68 3.01 4.19 -1.29
CA GLY A 68 2.53 4.73 -0.03
C GLY A 68 2.31 3.64 1.03
N SER A 69 1.74 2.49 0.64
CA SER A 69 1.59 1.33 1.53
C SER A 69 2.93 0.83 2.07
N ASN A 70 3.93 0.66 1.18
CA ASN A 70 5.26 0.21 1.57
C ASN A 70 5.95 1.22 2.48
N ARG A 71 5.91 2.51 2.12
CA ARG A 71 6.50 3.59 2.92
C ARG A 71 5.92 3.64 4.34
N LEU A 72 4.60 3.55 4.45
CA LEU A 72 3.90 3.54 5.73
C LEU A 72 4.23 2.28 6.54
N GLY A 73 4.21 1.11 5.90
CA GLY A 73 4.55 -0.16 6.53
C GLY A 73 5.98 -0.17 7.09
N ASP A 74 6.95 0.29 6.30
CA ASP A 74 8.34 0.38 6.69
C ASP A 74 8.54 1.36 7.86
N ALA A 75 7.90 2.53 7.81
CA ALA A 75 7.97 3.52 8.88
C ALA A 75 7.32 3.02 10.18
N LEU A 76 6.18 2.32 10.09
CA LEU A 76 5.55 1.69 11.25
C LEU A 76 6.45 0.61 11.87
N HIS A 77 7.11 -0.20 11.04
CA HIS A 77 8.07 -1.19 11.52
C HIS A 77 9.23 -0.53 12.29
N ARG A 78 9.84 0.52 11.72
CA ARG A 78 10.93 1.26 12.39
C ARG A 78 10.46 1.95 13.67
N ARG A 79 9.25 2.53 13.66
CA ARG A 79 8.62 3.09 14.86
C ARG A 79 8.52 2.07 15.98
N TYR A 80 7.92 0.91 15.74
CA TYR A 80 7.75 -0.13 16.77
C TYR A 80 9.09 -0.64 17.31
N HIS A 81 10.09 -0.74 16.44
CA HIS A 81 11.44 -1.08 16.85
C HIS A 81 12.07 -0.02 17.77
N ASN A 82 11.88 1.28 17.50
CA ASN A 82 12.37 2.36 18.36
C ASN A 82 11.61 2.44 19.70
N GLU A 83 10.28 2.22 19.69
CA GLU A 83 9.48 2.12 20.92
C GLU A 83 9.93 0.96 21.81
N GLY A 84 10.28 -0.19 21.22
CA GLY A 84 10.84 -1.32 21.96
C GLY A 84 12.17 -1.02 22.65
N LYS A 85 12.89 0.02 22.21
CA LYS A 85 14.13 0.52 22.83
C LYS A 85 13.90 1.68 23.80
N GLY A 86 12.66 2.14 23.95
CA GLY A 86 12.30 3.34 24.72
C GLY A 86 12.62 4.66 24.02
N ASP A 87 13.02 4.64 22.74
CA ASP A 87 13.33 5.83 21.95
C ASP A 87 12.06 6.36 21.25
N TYR A 88 11.20 6.99 22.05
CA TYR A 88 9.94 7.54 21.58
C TYR A 88 10.11 8.76 20.66
N ASP A 89 11.24 9.47 20.74
CA ASP A 89 11.52 10.61 19.88
C ASP A 89 11.82 10.16 18.45
N SER A 90 12.70 9.16 18.30
CA SER A 90 12.95 8.54 17.00
C SER A 90 11.69 7.84 16.47
N ALA A 91 10.90 7.20 17.33
CA ALA A 91 9.62 6.61 16.94
C ALA A 91 8.63 7.64 16.35
N ARG A 92 8.53 8.83 16.96
CA ARG A 92 7.70 9.92 16.43
C ARG A 92 8.27 10.50 15.13
N GLN A 93 9.60 10.54 15.01
CA GLN A 93 10.25 11.06 13.80
C GLN A 93 9.89 10.24 12.56
N GLU A 94 9.86 8.91 12.67
CA GLU A 94 9.46 8.02 11.56
C GLU A 94 8.09 8.40 10.96
N MET A 95 7.12 8.79 11.79
CA MET A 95 5.80 9.20 11.32
C MET A 95 5.82 10.61 10.69
N ARG A 96 6.64 11.53 11.21
CA ARG A 96 6.84 12.85 10.61
C ARG A 96 7.47 12.76 9.23
N ASP A 97 8.42 11.84 9.06
CA ASP A 97 9.10 11.63 7.78
C ASP A 97 8.11 11.14 6.70
N VAL A 98 7.17 10.25 7.05
CA VAL A 98 6.07 9.86 6.16
C VAL A 98 5.22 11.07 5.78
N LEU A 99 4.81 11.89 6.76
CA LEU A 99 3.96 13.06 6.51
C LEU A 99 4.62 14.14 5.64
N SER A 100 5.94 14.19 5.60
CA SER A 100 6.68 15.15 4.77
C SER A 100 6.63 14.81 3.27
N VAL A 101 6.42 13.55 2.92
CA VAL A 101 6.53 13.05 1.53
C VAL A 101 5.24 12.46 1.00
N GLU A 102 4.34 12.07 1.88
CA GLU A 102 3.10 11.41 1.50
C GLU A 102 2.06 12.43 1.02
N VAL A 103 1.48 12.16 -0.16
CA VAL A 103 0.48 13.01 -0.81
C VAL A 103 -0.91 12.37 -0.79
N VAL A 104 -0.98 11.05 -0.62
CA VAL A 104 -2.22 10.29 -0.53
C VAL A 104 -2.86 10.53 0.84
N LEU A 105 -4.06 11.10 0.84
CA LEU A 105 -4.74 11.55 2.06
C LEU A 105 -4.89 10.43 3.10
N LEU A 106 -5.26 9.23 2.67
CA LEU A 106 -5.42 8.08 3.57
C LEU A 106 -4.15 7.77 4.37
N TYR A 107 -3.00 7.71 3.71
CA TYR A 107 -1.74 7.39 4.38
C TYR A 107 -1.27 8.51 5.31
N ARG A 108 -1.56 9.78 4.96
CA ARG A 108 -1.34 10.92 5.85
C ARG A 108 -2.18 10.80 7.12
N GLU A 109 -3.46 10.46 7.01
CA GLU A 109 -4.34 10.26 8.17
C GLU A 109 -3.83 9.14 9.09
N ILE A 110 -3.41 8.02 8.52
CA ILE A 110 -2.84 6.91 9.31
C ILE A 110 -1.56 7.32 10.03
N ALA A 111 -0.66 8.06 9.37
CA ALA A 111 0.57 8.55 9.97
C ALA A 111 0.34 9.63 11.05
N GLN A 112 -0.76 10.40 10.97
CA GLN A 112 -1.14 11.39 11.99
C GLN A 112 -1.72 10.75 13.26
N GLY A 113 -2.44 9.63 13.14
CA GLY A 113 -3.09 8.96 14.27
C GLY A 113 -2.19 8.74 15.49
N PRO A 114 -1.00 8.10 15.34
CA PRO A 114 -0.05 7.88 16.42
C PRO A 114 0.49 9.16 17.08
N LEU A 115 0.53 10.29 16.37
CA LEU A 115 1.01 11.58 16.88
C LEU A 115 -0.05 12.33 17.69
N ALA A 116 -1.33 12.05 17.46
CA ALA A 116 -2.45 12.74 18.10
C ALA A 116 -2.82 12.20 19.50
N GLY A 117 -2.05 11.26 20.06
CA GLY A 117 -2.24 10.77 21.44
C GLY A 117 -3.51 9.95 21.71
N ARG A 118 -4.30 9.60 20.68
CA ARG A 118 -5.41 8.65 20.83
C ARG A 118 -4.89 7.23 20.70
N HIS A 119 -5.02 6.44 21.77
CA HIS A 119 -4.82 5.00 21.77
C HIS A 119 -5.71 4.35 20.71
N GLY A 120 -5.19 4.18 19.50
CA GLY A 120 -5.91 3.69 18.35
C GLY A 120 -5.39 2.32 17.94
N ARG A 121 -5.84 1.25 18.62
CA ARG A 121 -5.94 -0.06 17.98
C ARG A 121 -7.03 0.04 16.92
N GLN A 122 -6.70 0.59 15.76
CA GLN A 122 -7.41 0.29 14.53
C GLN A 122 -6.41 -0.37 13.62
N ALA A 123 -6.51 -1.69 13.53
CA ALA A 123 -5.97 -2.42 12.40
C ALA A 123 -6.70 -1.91 11.17
N VAL A 124 -6.15 -0.88 10.52
CA VAL A 124 -6.45 -0.62 9.13
C VAL A 124 -5.84 -1.79 8.40
N THR A 125 -6.65 -2.82 8.14
CA THR A 125 -6.31 -3.85 7.17
C THR A 125 -6.27 -3.15 5.81
N VAL A 126 -5.14 -2.52 5.49
CA VAL A 126 -4.82 -2.11 4.13
C VAL A 126 -4.65 -3.44 3.38
N GLY A 127 -5.71 -3.81 2.66
CA GLY A 127 -5.84 -5.11 2.03
C GLY A 127 -4.65 -5.42 1.12
N HIS A 128 -3.87 -6.42 1.55
CA HIS A 128 -3.22 -7.43 0.73
C HIS A 128 -2.70 -6.98 -0.65
N ALA A 129 -1.61 -6.22 -0.66
CA ALA A 129 -0.73 -6.12 -1.82
C ALA A 129 0.75 -6.16 -1.41
N ASN A 130 1.12 -7.08 -0.52
CA ASN A 130 2.52 -7.49 -0.33
C ASN A 130 2.65 -9.01 -0.43
N GLN A 131 2.26 -9.57 -1.58
CA GLN A 131 2.50 -10.97 -1.91
C GLN A 131 3.47 -11.08 -3.08
N THR A 132 4.61 -10.39 -3.05
CA THR A 132 5.74 -10.73 -3.93
C THR A 132 7.09 -10.23 -3.37
N ARG A 133 7.39 -10.49 -2.10
CA ARG A 133 8.77 -10.45 -1.56
C ARG A 133 9.07 -11.54 -0.51
N GLN A 134 8.44 -12.70 -0.67
CA GLN A 134 8.87 -13.95 -0.03
C GLN A 134 8.98 -15.04 -1.10
N GLY A 135 10.06 -14.99 -1.88
CA GLY A 135 10.48 -16.07 -2.77
C GLY A 135 11.92 -16.43 -2.42
N ARG A 136 12.11 -17.62 -1.84
CA ARG A 136 13.29 -18.14 -1.10
C ARG A 136 13.31 -17.59 0.33
N LEU A 137 12.98 -18.35 1.37
CA LEU A 137 13.57 -19.63 1.73
C LEU A 137 12.51 -20.55 2.38
N SER A 138 12.22 -21.67 1.74
CA SER A 138 11.63 -22.85 2.39
C SER A 138 12.16 -24.06 1.64
N ALA A 139 13.25 -24.62 2.16
CA ALA A 139 13.62 -25.99 1.89
C ALA A 139 13.18 -26.81 3.12
N PRO A 140 12.41 -27.89 2.97
CA PRO A 140 12.19 -28.83 4.05
C PRO A 140 13.34 -29.84 4.02
N LEU A 141 14.06 -30.01 5.14
CA LEU A 141 14.82 -31.23 5.38
C LEU A 141 14.46 -31.72 6.78
N THR A 142 13.48 -32.61 6.80
CA THR A 142 13.24 -33.56 7.87
C THR A 142 14.44 -34.49 7.99
N GLY A 143 14.96 -34.64 9.21
CA GLY A 143 15.62 -35.86 9.69
C GLY A 143 17.05 -36.15 9.21
N PHE A 144 18.03 -35.89 10.08
CA PHE A 144 19.19 -36.77 10.17
C PHE A 144 19.67 -36.88 11.63
N GLU A 145 19.41 -38.06 12.16
CA GLU A 145 20.05 -38.83 13.24
C GLU A 145 21.40 -38.30 13.78
N ALA A 146 21.51 -38.23 15.11
CA ALA A 146 22.80 -38.07 15.80
C ALA A 146 23.46 -39.44 15.98
N PRO A 147 24.79 -39.60 15.76
CA PRO A 147 25.49 -40.79 16.20
C PRO A 147 26.09 -40.56 17.61
N PRO A 148 26.03 -41.56 18.50
CA PRO A 148 26.68 -41.51 19.82
C PRO A 148 28.18 -41.84 19.70
N PRO A 149 28.98 -41.62 20.76
CA PRO A 149 30.26 -42.32 20.88
C PRO A 149 30.08 -43.83 21.06
#